data_AF-A0A6G4ZVK6-F1
#
_entry.id   AF-A0A6G4ZVK6-F1
#
_cell.length_a   1.000
_cell.length_b   1.000
_cell.length_c   1.000
_cell.angle_alpha   90.00
_cell.angle_beta   90.00
_cell.angle_gamma   90.00
#
_symmetry.space_group_name_H-M   'P 1'
#
loop_
_entity.id
_entity.type
_entity.pdbx_description
1 polymer ?
#
loop_
_entity_poly.entity_id
_entity_poly.type
_entity_poly.pdbx_seq_one_letter_code
_entity_poly.pdbx_strand_id
1 'polypeptide(L)'
;PVEDEACTFSSLKIAESFTKAVTDLLEEKEHFSLEKDAGQFLVQMQLIELQENGKTPSDLSMSILLKILDMRNNKVILKELFSANTLLEKPLSPNAALSQNNEEFRISPIGLAHAKLSRKIAMCIEENILRTN
;
A
#
# COMPACT_ATOMS: atom_id res chain seq x y z
N PRO A 1 25.20 4.34 13.38
CA PRO A 1 23.84 4.76 13.84
C PRO A 1 23.13 5.75 12.91
N VAL A 2 23.41 5.78 11.59
CA VAL A 2 22.78 6.70 10.62
C VAL A 2 21.94 5.93 9.56
N GLU A 3 22.00 4.59 9.54
CA GLU A 3 21.36 3.76 8.51
C GLU A 3 19.88 3.45 8.82
N ASP A 4 19.47 3.44 10.09
CA ASP A 4 18.09 3.14 10.49
C ASP A 4 17.09 4.27 10.15
N GLU A 5 17.51 5.53 10.22
CA GLU A 5 16.60 6.66 9.99
C GLU A 5 16.17 6.76 8.52
N ALA A 6 17.09 6.50 7.58
CA ALA A 6 16.80 6.54 6.15
C ALA A 6 15.85 5.40 5.73
N CYS A 7 16.04 4.20 6.28
CA CYS A 7 15.17 3.06 6.03
C CYS A 7 13.74 3.29 6.57
N THR A 8 13.65 3.88 7.77
CA THR A 8 12.36 4.22 8.41
C THR A 8 11.60 5.29 7.62
N PHE A 9 12.31 6.32 7.15
CA PHE A 9 11.71 7.41 6.36
C PHE A 9 11.23 6.95 4.98
N SER A 10 12.00 6.08 4.30
CA SER A 10 11.59 5.47 3.04
C SER A 10 10.33 4.61 3.20
N SER A 11 10.28 3.80 4.27
CA SER A 11 9.16 2.94 4.61
C SER A 11 7.86 3.73 4.87
N LEU A 12 7.95 4.85 5.59
CA LEU A 12 6.82 5.75 5.85
C LEU A 12 6.25 6.33 4.55
N LYS A 13 7.11 6.88 3.69
CA LYS A 13 6.67 7.44 2.40
C LYS A 13 6.03 6.39 1.48
N ILE A 14 6.53 5.17 1.51
CA ILE A 14 5.95 4.04 0.76
C ILE A 14 4.57 3.69 1.31
N ALA A 15 4.41 3.61 2.62
CA ALA A 15 3.11 3.33 3.25
C ALA A 15 2.07 4.42 2.97
N GLU A 16 2.47 5.69 3.04
CA GLU A 16 1.62 6.84 2.67
C GLU A 16 1.22 6.79 1.19
N SER A 17 2.19 6.48 0.32
CA SER A 17 1.96 6.28 -1.11
C SER A 17 0.96 5.14 -1.36
N PHE A 18 1.08 4.00 -0.68
CA PHE A 18 0.11 2.90 -0.78
C PHE A 18 -1.28 3.32 -0.35
N THR A 19 -1.37 3.97 0.81
CA THR A 19 -2.65 4.43 1.35
C THR A 19 -3.33 5.37 0.36
N LYS A 20 -2.59 6.34 -0.17
CA LYS A 20 -3.09 7.28 -1.16
C LYS A 20 -3.56 6.59 -2.45
N ALA A 21 -2.76 5.70 -3.05
CA ALA A 21 -3.17 5.01 -4.28
C ALA A 21 -4.41 4.14 -4.08
N VAL A 22 -4.53 3.47 -2.93
CA VAL A 22 -5.72 2.69 -2.61
C VAL A 22 -6.93 3.61 -2.48
N THR A 23 -6.80 4.72 -1.76
CA THR A 23 -7.88 5.72 -1.63
C THR A 23 -8.29 6.29 -3.00
N ASP A 24 -7.33 6.74 -3.81
CA ASP A 24 -7.59 7.28 -5.15
C ASP A 24 -8.34 6.25 -6.03
N LEU A 25 -7.93 4.97 -6.01
CA LEU A 25 -8.60 3.90 -6.76
C LEU A 25 -10.02 3.62 -6.30
N LEU A 26 -10.27 3.78 -5.01
CA LEU A 26 -11.60 3.62 -4.42
C LEU A 26 -12.48 4.81 -4.81
N GLU A 27 -11.96 6.05 -4.74
CA GLU A 27 -12.70 7.26 -5.16
C GLU A 27 -12.98 7.32 -6.68
N GLU A 28 -12.04 6.90 -7.53
CA GLU A 28 -12.20 6.87 -9.00
C GLU A 28 -13.30 5.93 -9.47
N LYS A 29 -13.56 4.86 -8.71
CA LYS A 29 -14.78 4.09 -8.86
C LYS A 29 -15.86 4.93 -8.20
N GLU A 30 -16.57 5.76 -8.97
CA GLU A 30 -17.67 6.65 -8.54
C GLU A 30 -18.75 6.00 -7.62
N HIS A 31 -18.67 4.70 -7.37
CA HIS A 31 -19.45 3.92 -6.42
C HIS A 31 -18.82 3.72 -5.02
N PHE A 32 -17.59 4.15 -4.77
CA PHE A 32 -16.92 3.96 -3.48
C PHE A 32 -16.49 5.30 -2.88
N SER A 33 -17.40 5.92 -2.13
CA SER A 33 -17.04 7.06 -1.28
C SER A 33 -16.24 6.55 -0.10
N LEU A 34 -14.91 6.61 -0.21
CA LEU A 34 -14.01 6.46 0.93
C LEU A 34 -13.94 7.72 1.80
N GLU A 35 -14.90 8.64 1.70
CA GLU A 35 -15.25 9.60 2.75
C GLU A 35 -16.47 10.42 2.31
N LYS A 36 -17.64 10.22 2.95
CA LYS A 36 -18.45 11.35 3.48
C LYS A 36 -19.67 10.98 4.31
N ASP A 37 -20.18 9.75 4.23
CA ASP A 37 -21.16 9.26 5.20
C ASP A 37 -20.47 8.39 6.27
N ALA A 38 -19.98 9.10 7.29
CA ALA A 38 -19.79 8.67 8.67
C ALA A 38 -19.84 7.15 8.98
N GLY A 39 -18.66 6.56 9.18
CA GLY A 39 -18.39 5.87 10.45
C GLY A 39 -18.75 4.39 10.59
N GLN A 40 -19.03 3.66 9.51
CA GLN A 40 -19.34 2.22 9.62
C GLN A 40 -18.12 1.30 9.49
N PHE A 41 -17.09 1.70 8.74
CA PHE A 41 -15.89 0.88 8.57
C PHE A 41 -14.62 1.70 8.71
N LEU A 42 -13.64 1.17 9.45
CA LEU A 42 -12.29 1.71 9.57
C LEU A 42 -11.32 0.79 8.83
N VAL A 43 -10.64 1.33 7.84
CA VAL A 43 -9.57 0.64 7.09
C VAL A 43 -8.22 1.05 7.66
N GLN A 44 -7.44 0.08 8.11
CA GLN A 44 -6.07 0.27 8.60
C GLN A 44 -5.11 -0.51 7.72
N MET A 45 -4.10 0.17 7.18
CA MET A 45 -3.02 -0.43 6.41
C MET A 45 -1.71 -0.21 7.13
N GLN A 46 -0.94 -1.28 7.31
CA GLN A 46 0.37 -1.21 7.94
C GLN A 46 1.41 -1.89 7.06
N LEU A 47 2.46 -1.16 6.67
CA LEU A 47 3.63 -1.76 6.05
C LEU A 47 4.38 -2.57 7.11
N ILE A 48 4.48 -3.88 6.89
CA ILE A 48 5.13 -4.82 7.81
C ILE A 48 6.59 -5.03 7.43
N GLU A 49 6.86 -5.07 6.13
CA GLU A 49 8.18 -5.40 5.61
C GLU A 49 8.44 -4.64 4.31
N LEU A 50 9.61 -4.03 4.24
CA LEU A 50 10.23 -3.52 3.03
C LEU A 50 11.68 -4.01 3.07
N GLN A 51 11.97 -5.09 2.37
CA GLN A 51 13.31 -5.66 2.34
C GLN A 51 13.87 -5.59 0.92
N GLU A 52 15.04 -4.96 0.80
CA GLU A 52 15.85 -5.04 -0.41
C GLU A 52 17.04 -5.98 -0.14
N ASN A 53 17.13 -7.06 -0.92
CA ASN A 53 18.32 -7.89 -0.90
C ASN A 53 19.47 -7.15 -1.57
N GLY A 54 20.51 -6.72 -0.85
CA GLY A 54 21.61 -5.87 -1.35
C GLY A 54 22.54 -6.48 -2.43
N LYS A 55 22.10 -7.49 -3.18
CA LYS A 55 22.76 -8.03 -4.37
C LYS A 55 22.03 -7.51 -5.61
N THR A 56 22.73 -7.31 -6.73
CA THR A 56 22.09 -6.86 -7.98
C THR A 56 21.94 -8.06 -8.94
N PRO A 57 20.73 -8.32 -9.51
CA PRO A 57 19.46 -7.64 -9.23
C PRO A 57 18.97 -7.86 -7.80
N SER A 58 18.39 -6.81 -7.19
CA SER A 58 17.90 -6.86 -5.81
C SER A 58 16.42 -7.22 -5.79
N ASP A 59 16.07 -8.22 -4.99
CA ASP A 59 14.66 -8.51 -4.71
C ASP A 59 14.15 -7.49 -3.70
N LEU A 60 13.13 -6.73 -4.09
CA LEU A 60 12.35 -5.90 -3.18
C LEU A 60 11.09 -6.66 -2.79
N SER A 61 11.02 -7.06 -1.51
CA SER A 61 9.83 -7.63 -0.90
C SER A 61 9.07 -6.55 -0.14
N MET A 62 7.77 -6.41 -0.41
CA MET A 62 6.86 -5.50 0.27
C MET A 62 5.71 -6.30 0.86
N SER A 63 5.42 -6.12 2.15
CA SER A 63 4.28 -6.76 2.82
C SER A 63 3.43 -5.73 3.55
N ILE A 64 2.13 -5.68 3.25
CA ILE A 64 1.14 -4.77 3.84
C ILE A 64 0.09 -5.59 4.57
N LEU A 65 -0.09 -5.33 5.86
CA LEU A 65 -1.21 -5.84 6.63
C LEU A 65 -2.41 -4.91 6.46
N LEU A 66 -3.46 -5.42 5.83
CA LEU A 66 -4.77 -4.78 5.75
C LEU A 66 -5.64 -5.26 6.91
N LYS A 67 -6.30 -4.33 7.60
CA LYS A 67 -7.33 -4.62 8.60
C LYS A 67 -8.55 -3.74 8.34
N ILE A 68 -9.73 -4.36 8.31
CA ILE A 68 -11.01 -3.65 8.18
C ILE A 68 -11.83 -3.94 9.43
N LEU A 69 -12.24 -2.87 10.11
CA LEU A 69 -13.05 -2.91 11.31
C LEU A 69 -14.43 -2.36 11.00
N ASP A 70 -15.48 -3.17 11.17
CA ASP A 70 -16.87 -2.71 11.20
C ASP A 70 -17.12 -2.01 12.54
N MET A 71 -17.23 -0.70 12.50
CA MET A 71 -17.45 0.20 13.62
C MET A 71 -18.89 0.12 14.17
N ARG A 72 -19.86 -0.39 13.39
CA ARG A 72 -21.23 -0.59 13.87
C ARG A 72 -21.30 -1.63 14.99
N ASN A 73 -20.47 -2.68 14.84
CA ASN A 73 -20.42 -3.83 15.72
C ASN A 73 -19.09 -3.96 16.47
N ASN A 74 -18.18 -2.99 16.29
CA ASN A 74 -16.80 -3.02 16.76
C ASN A 74 -16.08 -4.35 16.45
N LYS A 75 -16.31 -4.90 15.25
CA LYS A 75 -15.83 -6.23 14.85
C LYS A 75 -14.85 -6.12 13.70
N VAL A 76 -13.70 -6.77 13.83
CA VAL A 76 -12.78 -6.95 12.70
C VAL A 76 -13.43 -7.88 11.67
N ILE A 77 -13.68 -7.36 10.47
CA ILE A 77 -14.26 -8.13 9.37
C ILE A 77 -13.20 -8.67 8.42
N LEU A 78 -12.02 -8.05 8.40
CA LEU A 78 -10.88 -8.51 7.61
C LEU A 78 -9.56 -8.22 8.34
N LYS A 79 -8.64 -9.18 8.29
CA LYS A 79 -7.22 -9.00 8.63
C LYS A 79 -6.39 -9.89 7.71
N GLU A 80 -5.72 -9.31 6.73
CA GLU A 80 -5.04 -10.05 5.66
C GLU A 80 -3.68 -9.42 5.32
N LEU A 81 -2.68 -10.26 5.05
CA LEU A 81 -1.34 -9.83 4.66
C LEU A 81 -1.20 -9.90 3.13
N PHE A 82 -0.91 -8.77 2.52
CA PHE A 82 -0.67 -8.62 1.10
C PHE A 82 0.83 -8.47 0.84
N SER A 83 1.41 -9.40 0.10
CA SER A 83 2.82 -9.34 -0.28
C SER A 83 3.00 -9.14 -1.78
N ALA A 84 4.01 -8.36 -2.15
CA ALA A 84 4.47 -8.18 -3.51
C ALA A 84 6.00 -8.21 -3.56
N ASN A 85 6.53 -8.96 -4.52
CA ASN A 85 7.96 -9.04 -4.77
C ASN A 85 8.23 -8.45 -6.15
N THR A 86 9.30 -7.67 -6.28
CA THR A 86 9.72 -7.12 -7.56
C THR A 86 11.24 -7.11 -7.65
N LEU A 87 11.76 -7.34 -8.85
CA LEU A 87 13.19 -7.30 -9.12
C LEU A 87 13.59 -5.87 -9.43
N LEU A 88 14.63 -5.40 -8.76
CA LEU A 88 15.25 -4.12 -9.03
C LEU A 88 16.54 -4.33 -9.79
N GLU A 89 16.63 -3.70 -10.96
CA GLU A 89 17.89 -3.67 -11.72
C GLU A 89 18.90 -2.70 -11.11
N LYS A 90 18.45 -1.78 -10.25
CA LYS A 90 19.26 -0.79 -9.54
C LYS A 90 18.72 -0.59 -8.12
N PRO A 91 19.60 -0.36 -7.13
CA PRO A 91 19.15 -0.12 -5.76
C PRO A 91 18.23 1.09 -5.65
N LEU A 92 17.31 1.06 -4.68
CA LEU A 92 16.49 2.20 -4.35
C LEU A 92 17.39 3.36 -3.90
N SER A 93 17.39 4.47 -4.64
CA SER A 93 18.05 5.68 -4.13
C SER A 93 17.29 6.15 -2.89
N PRO A 94 17.97 6.42 -1.76
CA PRO A 94 17.32 6.97 -0.56
C PRO A 94 16.68 8.35 -0.82
N ASN A 95 17.06 9.02 -1.91
CA ASN A 95 16.48 10.27 -2.40
C ASN A 95 15.63 10.09 -3.66
N ALA A 96 15.35 8.86 -4.11
CA ALA A 96 14.35 8.65 -5.15
C ALA A 96 13.04 9.19 -4.58
N ALA A 97 12.60 10.33 -5.11
CA ALA A 97 11.28 10.83 -4.82
C ALA A 97 10.30 9.79 -5.36
N LEU A 98 9.82 8.91 -4.47
CA LEU A 98 8.71 7.97 -4.68
C LEU A 98 7.38 8.75 -4.79
N SER A 99 7.41 9.86 -5.54
CA SER A 99 6.23 10.60 -5.92
C SER A 99 5.52 9.78 -6.97
N GLN A 100 4.29 9.33 -6.67
CA GLN A 100 3.43 8.66 -7.64
C GLN A 100 3.16 9.50 -8.89
N ASN A 101 3.32 10.83 -8.78
CA ASN A 101 3.17 11.75 -9.89
C ASN A 101 4.40 11.79 -10.80
N ASN A 102 5.50 11.12 -10.42
CA ASN A 102 6.63 10.92 -11.32
C ASN A 102 6.31 9.77 -12.27
N GLU A 103 6.21 10.08 -13.56
CA GLU A 103 5.95 9.12 -14.63
C GLU A 103 7.00 7.98 -14.65
N GLU A 104 8.25 8.29 -14.31
CA GLU A 104 9.33 7.30 -14.19
C GLU A 104 9.07 6.30 -13.06
N PHE A 105 8.48 6.75 -11.94
CA PHE A 105 8.11 5.84 -10.87
C PHE A 105 6.99 4.90 -11.32
N ARG A 106 5.94 5.42 -11.98
CA ARG A 106 4.76 4.64 -12.41
C ARG A 106 5.12 3.48 -13.33
N ILE A 107 6.11 3.66 -14.20
CA ILE A 107 6.57 2.61 -15.14
C ILE A 107 7.70 1.74 -14.58
N SER A 108 8.28 2.11 -13.43
CA SER A 108 9.34 1.32 -12.80
C SER A 108 8.81 -0.02 -12.25
N PRO A 109 9.69 -1.03 -12.05
CA PRO A 109 9.31 -2.29 -11.41
C PRO A 109 8.65 -2.11 -10.03
N ILE A 110 9.06 -1.07 -9.28
CA ILE A 110 8.50 -0.74 -7.97
C ILE A 110 7.13 -0.11 -8.11
N GLY A 111 6.98 0.89 -8.98
CA GLY A 111 5.68 1.52 -9.20
C GLY A 111 4.64 0.55 -9.77
N LEU A 112 5.06 -0.38 -10.63
CA LEU A 112 4.17 -1.42 -11.14
C LEU A 112 3.77 -2.43 -10.05
N ALA A 113 4.71 -2.86 -9.20
CA ALA A 113 4.42 -3.72 -8.06
C ALA A 113 3.50 -3.02 -7.05
N HIS A 114 3.77 -1.75 -6.77
CA HIS A 114 2.96 -0.87 -5.93
C HIS A 114 1.54 -0.73 -6.47
N ALA A 115 1.37 -0.42 -7.76
CA ALA A 115 0.06 -0.28 -8.39
C ALA A 115 -0.72 -1.60 -8.40
N LYS A 116 -0.06 -2.73 -8.69
CA LYS A 116 -0.69 -4.06 -8.64
C LYS A 116 -1.18 -4.41 -7.25
N LEU A 117 -0.36 -4.14 -6.22
CA LEU A 117 -0.72 -4.43 -4.84
C LEU A 117 -1.83 -3.51 -4.33
N SER A 118 -1.75 -2.21 -4.63
CA SER A 118 -2.79 -1.23 -4.30
C SER A 118 -4.14 -1.62 -4.92
N ARG A 119 -4.16 -2.05 -6.19
CA ARG A 119 -5.39 -2.51 -6.84
C ARG A 119 -5.97 -3.77 -6.18
N LYS A 120 -5.13 -4.74 -5.81
CA LYS A 120 -5.59 -5.94 -5.09
C LYS A 120 -6.20 -5.60 -3.73
N ILE A 121 -5.56 -4.69 -2.99
CA ILE A 121 -6.05 -4.23 -1.68
C ILE A 121 -7.40 -3.51 -1.85
N ALA A 122 -7.52 -2.59 -2.80
CA ALA A 122 -8.77 -1.88 -3.08
C ALA A 122 -9.93 -2.83 -3.41
N MET A 123 -9.70 -3.82 -4.29
CA MET A 123 -10.69 -4.86 -4.60
C MET A 123 -11.10 -5.67 -3.35
N CYS A 124 -10.13 -6.05 -2.51
CA CYS A 124 -10.42 -6.80 -1.29
C CYS A 124 -11.26 -5.97 -0.30
N ILE A 125 -10.97 -4.67 -0.17
CA ILE A 125 -11.77 -3.74 0.64
C ILE A 125 -13.21 -3.67 0.12
N GLU A 126 -13.38 -3.45 -1.17
CA GLU A 126 -14.70 -3.39 -1.82
C GLU A 126 -15.50 -4.67 -1.57
N GLU A 127 -14.93 -5.84 -1.87
CA GLU A 127 -15.62 -7.12 -1.70
C GLU A 127 -16.05 -7.37 -0.26
N ASN A 128 -15.21 -7.06 0.71
CA ASN A 128 -15.53 -7.30 2.12
C ASN A 128 -16.55 -6.30 2.68
N ILE A 129 -16.48 -5.03 2.26
CA ILE A 129 -17.47 -4.03 2.67
C ILE A 129 -18.84 -4.35 2.03
N LEU A 130 -18.88 -4.69 0.73
CA LEU A 130 -20.12 -5.04 0.03
C LEU A 130 -20.78 -6.31 0.57
N ARG A 131 -20.01 -7.31 1.00
CA ARG A 131 -20.56 -8.54 1.63
C ARG A 131 -21.16 -8.31 3.03
N THR A 132 -20.83 -7.18 3.66
CA THR A 132 -21.21 -6.88 5.05
C THR A 132 -22.38 -5.88 5.13
N ASN A 133 -22.91 -5.44 3.99
CA ASN A 133 -24.14 -4.66 3.85
C ASN A 133 -25.26 -5.54 3.30
#